data_AF-A0AAF3FBT0-F1
#
_entry.id   AF-A0AAF3FBT0-F1
#
_cell.length_a   1.000
_cell.length_b   1.000
_cell.length_c   1.000
_cell.angle_alpha   90.00
_cell.angle_beta   90.00
_cell.angle_gamma   90.00
#
_symmetry.space_group_name_H-M   'P 1'
#
loop_
_entity.id
_entity.type
_entity.pdbx_description
1 polymer ?
#
loop_
_entity_poly.entity_id
_entity_poly.type
_entity_poly.pdbx_seq_one_letter_code
_entity_poly.pdbx_strand_id
1 'polypeptide(L)'
;MNFLTSSSNLFGSNGELTRAQKVHRENERSNLATITRLVIRSVLDHSTKALNRIIEGDSSQLSDFLILLEKVLFHGLKTSDQRSLLSFRSPDADLWLAIGRCVKFEQSRARVDPEDPSCRGYVCVEQLEYLKTSISKIRALLRLSLMQKRLADLFQMIVNSSVLSECWNSWAILRSSEAEPIIGSLIGLSVLNCNLHIDFEHLQEQPLAVDLSQYIKIPTVPTEGHEEKFEIDEVTKREMKTLLDQNHYLEERNRMLEDKILGMRAKIENDSVSSLDMESVSFRRLSAESAEREVQLWKDREKLWDEEKNRLMGTVSVFG
;
A
#
# COMPACT_ATOMS: atom_id res chain seq x y z
N MET A 1 21.53 -37.25 -5.82
CA MET A 1 22.93 -36.94 -5.47
C MET A 1 22.92 -35.70 -4.59
N ASN A 2 23.42 -35.85 -3.38
CA ASN A 2 23.43 -34.84 -2.31
C ASN A 2 24.35 -33.67 -2.68
N PHE A 3 23.80 -32.45 -2.79
CA PHE A 3 24.57 -31.21 -2.75
C PHE A 3 24.33 -30.52 -1.40
N LEU A 4 24.82 -31.14 -0.34
CA LEU A 4 24.98 -30.54 0.98
C LEU A 4 26.38 -30.89 1.48
N THR A 5 27.42 -30.29 0.90
CA THR A 5 28.72 -30.15 1.55
C THR A 5 29.47 -28.94 1.00
N SER A 6 29.96 -28.12 1.94
CA SER A 6 30.96 -27.05 1.80
C SER A 6 30.45 -25.60 1.85
N SER A 7 29.71 -25.26 2.91
CA SER A 7 29.41 -23.87 3.30
C SER A 7 30.44 -23.26 4.27
N SER A 8 31.63 -23.84 4.41
CA SER A 8 32.55 -23.52 5.52
C SER A 8 33.75 -22.63 5.13
N ASN A 9 33.57 -21.65 4.23
CA ASN A 9 34.54 -20.57 3.98
C ASN A 9 33.89 -19.31 3.32
N LEU A 10 32.74 -18.87 3.83
CA LEU A 10 31.87 -17.86 3.16
C LEU A 10 32.04 -16.40 3.62
N PHE A 11 32.90 -16.10 4.59
CA PHE A 11 33.09 -14.74 5.11
C PHE A 11 34.57 -14.35 5.10
N GLY A 12 34.90 -13.24 4.44
CA GLY A 12 36.15 -12.53 4.69
C GLY A 12 36.17 -12.05 6.15
N SER A 13 37.36 -11.94 6.74
CA SER A 13 37.59 -11.76 8.18
C SER A 13 36.93 -10.54 8.86
N ASN A 14 36.17 -9.71 8.12
CA ASN A 14 35.43 -8.56 8.63
C ASN A 14 33.94 -8.51 8.19
N GLY A 15 33.36 -9.60 7.68
CA GLY A 15 31.97 -9.59 7.20
C GLY A 15 31.73 -8.75 5.93
N GLU A 16 32.80 -8.21 5.33
CA GLU A 16 32.75 -7.50 4.05
C GLU A 16 32.85 -8.46 2.86
N LEU A 17 32.06 -8.17 1.83
CA LEU A 17 32.06 -8.92 0.58
C LEU A 17 33.38 -8.74 -0.17
N THR A 18 33.89 -9.84 -0.73
CA THR A 18 35.03 -9.79 -1.64
C THR A 18 34.69 -8.99 -2.90
N ARG A 19 35.70 -8.47 -3.60
CA ARG A 19 35.52 -7.74 -4.87
C ARG A 19 34.75 -8.57 -5.89
N ALA A 20 35.04 -9.87 -6.00
CA ALA A 20 34.34 -10.78 -6.90
C ALA A 20 32.86 -10.93 -6.53
N GLN A 21 32.54 -11.07 -5.23
CA GLN A 21 31.16 -11.14 -4.74
C GLN A 21 30.39 -9.84 -4.99
N LYS A 22 31.04 -8.68 -4.81
CA LYS A 22 30.43 -7.37 -5.12
C LYS A 22 30.07 -7.29 -6.61
N VAL A 23 30.99 -7.63 -7.49
CA VAL A 23 30.77 -7.63 -8.95
C VAL A 23 29.67 -8.63 -9.35
N HIS A 24 29.66 -9.83 -8.77
CA HIS A 24 28.62 -10.82 -9.06
C HIS A 24 27.22 -10.29 -8.70
N ARG A 25 27.05 -9.74 -7.50
CA ARG A 25 25.76 -9.20 -7.04
C ARG A 25 25.33 -7.96 -7.84
N GLU A 26 26.29 -7.12 -8.23
CA GLU A 26 26.04 -5.99 -9.13
C GLU A 26 25.47 -6.46 -10.47
N ASN A 27 26.10 -7.47 -11.08
CA ASN A 27 25.66 -8.04 -12.35
C ASN A 27 24.28 -8.71 -12.21
N GLU A 28 24.05 -9.48 -11.15
CA GLU A 28 22.75 -10.10 -10.86
C GLU A 28 21.64 -9.04 -10.75
N ARG A 29 21.91 -7.95 -10.00
CA ARG A 29 20.97 -6.84 -9.82
C ARG A 29 20.65 -6.14 -11.14
N SER A 30 21.68 -5.79 -11.92
CA SER A 30 21.53 -5.12 -13.21
C SER A 30 20.79 -5.99 -14.23
N ASN A 31 21.11 -7.29 -14.27
CA ASN A 31 20.43 -8.26 -15.12
C ASN A 31 18.96 -8.41 -14.74
N LEU A 32 18.66 -8.62 -13.46
CA LEU A 32 17.29 -8.74 -12.96
C LEU A 32 16.48 -7.47 -13.25
N ALA A 33 17.05 -6.29 -13.02
CA ALA A 33 16.40 -5.02 -13.34
C ALA A 33 16.09 -4.89 -14.83
N THR A 34 17.05 -5.26 -15.69
CA THR A 34 16.91 -5.18 -17.15
C THR A 34 15.85 -6.15 -17.66
N ILE A 35 15.92 -7.41 -17.23
CA ILE A 35 14.95 -8.44 -17.60
C ILE A 35 13.54 -8.05 -17.13
N THR A 36 13.40 -7.60 -15.88
CA THR A 36 12.10 -7.17 -15.34
C THR A 36 11.48 -6.06 -16.19
N ARG A 37 12.25 -5.04 -16.58
CA ARG A 37 11.74 -3.96 -17.45
C ARG A 37 11.40 -4.45 -18.86
N LEU A 38 12.17 -5.38 -19.43
CA LEU A 38 11.87 -5.98 -20.73
C LEU A 38 10.53 -6.72 -20.70
N VAL A 39 10.28 -7.52 -19.65
CA VAL A 39 9.02 -8.25 -19.49
C VAL A 39 7.85 -7.30 -19.23
N ILE A 40 8.01 -6.28 -18.39
CA ILE A 40 6.99 -5.23 -18.18
C ILE A 40 6.58 -4.61 -19.52
N ARG A 41 7.57 -4.23 -20.34
CA ARG A 41 7.31 -3.67 -21.67
C ARG A 41 6.57 -4.66 -22.56
N SER A 42 6.96 -5.94 -22.55
CA SER A 42 6.28 -6.96 -23.33
C SER A 42 4.81 -7.16 -22.92
N VAL A 43 4.51 -7.11 -21.61
CA VAL A 43 3.14 -7.18 -21.09
C VAL A 43 2.32 -5.96 -21.55
N LEU A 44 2.90 -4.76 -21.48
CA LEU A 44 2.27 -3.53 -21.99
C LEU A 44 1.99 -3.62 -23.50
N ASP A 45 2.99 -4.02 -24.29
CA ASP A 45 2.86 -4.14 -25.73
C ASP A 45 1.80 -5.19 -26.13
N HIS A 46 1.68 -6.28 -25.37
CA HIS A 46 0.65 -7.29 -25.60
C HIS A 46 -0.75 -6.76 -25.22
N SER A 47 -0.88 -6.10 -24.07
CA SER A 47 -2.16 -5.59 -23.58
C SER A 47 -2.75 -4.49 -24.44
N THR A 48 -1.91 -3.59 -24.97
CA THR A 48 -2.33 -2.50 -25.86
C THR A 48 -2.84 -3.03 -27.19
N LYS A 49 -2.26 -4.12 -27.70
CA LYS A 49 -2.76 -4.85 -28.88
C LYS A 49 -4.07 -5.58 -28.61
N ALA A 50 -4.29 -6.05 -27.39
CA ALA A 50 -5.52 -6.70 -26.96
C ALA A 50 -6.70 -5.73 -26.72
N LEU A 51 -6.53 -4.43 -27.03
CA LEU A 51 -7.58 -3.40 -27.04
C LEU A 51 -8.37 -3.27 -25.71
N ASN A 52 -7.76 -3.51 -24.55
CA ASN A 52 -8.42 -3.49 -23.23
C ASN A 52 -9.42 -4.64 -22.97
N ARG A 53 -9.22 -5.81 -23.60
CA ARG A 53 -9.86 -7.03 -23.10
C ARG A 53 -9.45 -7.26 -21.64
N ILE A 54 -10.42 -7.59 -20.79
CA ILE A 54 -10.14 -7.99 -19.41
C ILE A 54 -9.22 -9.21 -19.47
N ILE A 55 -8.07 -9.11 -18.81
CA ILE A 55 -7.13 -10.22 -18.69
C ILE A 55 -7.68 -11.15 -17.60
N GLU A 56 -8.50 -12.10 -18.05
CA GLU A 56 -9.14 -13.14 -17.24
C GLU A 56 -8.26 -14.40 -17.28
N GLY A 57 -7.14 -14.39 -16.55
CA GLY A 57 -6.24 -15.53 -16.43
C GLY A 57 -4.74 -15.19 -16.53
N ASP A 58 -3.91 -16.16 -16.15
CA ASP A 58 -2.46 -16.02 -16.17
C ASP A 58 -1.92 -16.34 -17.57
N SER A 59 -1.82 -15.33 -18.44
CA SER A 59 -1.03 -15.48 -19.67
C SER A 59 0.44 -15.76 -19.32
N SER A 60 1.19 -16.39 -20.24
CA SER A 60 2.61 -16.68 -20.00
C SER A 60 3.36 -15.41 -19.62
N GLN A 61 3.14 -14.31 -20.34
CA GLN A 61 3.84 -13.06 -20.07
C GLN A 61 3.43 -12.40 -18.75
N LEU A 62 2.16 -12.54 -18.35
CA LEU A 62 1.71 -12.04 -17.06
C LEU A 62 2.29 -12.87 -15.90
N SER A 63 2.33 -14.18 -16.05
CA SER A 63 2.96 -15.08 -15.08
C SER A 63 4.45 -14.76 -14.92
N ASP A 64 5.18 -14.64 -16.03
CA ASP A 64 6.60 -14.31 -16.05
C ASP A 64 6.88 -12.95 -15.39
N PHE A 65 6.02 -11.97 -15.67
CA PHE A 65 6.06 -10.67 -15.02
C PHE A 65 5.90 -10.79 -13.49
N LEU A 66 4.88 -11.50 -13.01
CA LEU A 66 4.63 -11.67 -11.57
C LEU A 66 5.79 -12.43 -10.89
N ILE A 67 6.36 -13.44 -11.56
CA ILE A 67 7.55 -14.17 -11.07
C ILE A 67 8.76 -13.22 -10.96
N LEU A 68 8.97 -12.32 -11.92
CA LEU A 68 10.07 -11.36 -11.88
C LEU A 68 9.91 -10.35 -10.75
N LEU A 69 8.69 -9.87 -10.49
CA LEU A 69 8.43 -9.00 -9.32
C LEU A 69 8.70 -9.71 -8.00
N GLU A 70 8.30 -10.97 -7.89
CA GLU A 70 8.63 -11.81 -6.73
C GLU A 70 10.16 -11.86 -6.54
N LYS A 71 10.93 -12.12 -7.60
CA LYS A 71 12.39 -12.11 -7.56
C LYS A 71 12.97 -10.75 -7.17
N VAL A 72 12.41 -9.64 -7.65
CA VAL A 72 12.81 -8.28 -7.27
C VAL A 72 12.60 -8.06 -5.77
N LEU A 73 11.48 -8.50 -5.21
CA LEU A 73 11.20 -8.40 -3.78
C LEU A 73 12.16 -9.26 -2.93
N PHE A 74 12.51 -10.46 -3.40
CA PHE A 74 13.48 -11.32 -2.70
C PHE A 74 14.93 -10.86 -2.82
N HIS A 75 15.30 -10.13 -3.88
CA HIS A 75 16.69 -9.82 -4.17
C HIS A 75 17.32 -8.94 -3.06
N GLY A 76 18.22 -9.57 -2.29
CA GLY A 76 18.91 -8.92 -1.18
C GLY A 76 18.13 -8.85 0.13
N LEU A 77 17.01 -9.56 0.27
CA LEU A 77 16.30 -9.71 1.52
C LEU A 77 17.22 -10.31 2.61
N LYS A 78 17.11 -9.80 3.84
CA LYS A 78 17.80 -10.33 5.01
C LYS A 78 16.96 -11.43 5.65
N THR A 79 17.33 -12.67 5.40
CA THR A 79 16.67 -13.84 5.97
C THR A 79 17.07 -14.05 7.43
N SER A 80 16.23 -14.78 8.17
CA SER A 80 16.38 -14.94 9.63
C SER A 80 17.61 -15.76 10.03
N ASP A 81 18.07 -16.66 9.16
CA ASP A 81 19.36 -17.35 9.25
C ASP A 81 20.57 -16.38 9.32
N GLN A 82 20.46 -15.20 8.70
CA GLN A 82 21.47 -14.14 8.75
C GLN A 82 21.34 -13.25 10.00
N ARG A 83 20.25 -13.36 10.76
CA ARG A 83 19.95 -12.50 11.92
C ARG A 83 20.00 -13.22 13.26
N SER A 84 19.83 -14.54 13.29
CA SER A 84 19.87 -15.34 14.53
C SER A 84 20.11 -16.82 14.26
N LEU A 85 21.02 -17.44 15.02
CA LEU A 85 21.41 -18.86 14.92
C LEU A 85 20.27 -19.86 15.21
N LEU A 86 19.08 -19.41 15.63
CA LEU A 86 17.97 -20.26 16.08
C LEU A 86 16.63 -19.97 15.37
N SER A 87 16.61 -19.15 14.33
CA SER A 87 15.33 -18.79 13.69
C SER A 87 14.96 -19.71 12.52
N PHE A 88 13.96 -20.55 12.74
CA PHE A 88 13.39 -21.51 11.77
C PHE A 88 12.32 -20.90 10.84
N ARG A 89 12.42 -19.61 10.47
CA ARG A 89 11.45 -18.99 9.56
C ARG A 89 11.86 -19.23 8.11
N SER A 90 10.87 -19.53 7.24
CA SER A 90 11.14 -19.62 5.81
C SER A 90 11.44 -18.24 5.21
N PRO A 91 12.22 -18.16 4.12
CA PRO A 91 12.44 -16.90 3.41
C PRO A 91 11.14 -16.17 3.02
N ASP A 92 10.10 -16.92 2.66
CA ASP A 92 8.79 -16.36 2.33
C ASP A 92 8.14 -15.66 3.53
N ALA A 93 8.26 -16.26 4.72
CA ALA A 93 7.77 -15.67 5.95
C ALA A 93 8.53 -14.39 6.30
N ASP A 94 9.85 -14.37 6.08
CA ASP A 94 10.66 -13.17 6.26
C ASP A 94 10.26 -12.06 5.27
N LEU A 95 9.99 -12.39 4.01
CA LEU A 95 9.56 -11.40 3.02
C LEU A 95 8.19 -10.81 3.36
N TRP A 96 7.21 -11.67 3.68
CA TRP A 96 5.88 -11.22 4.08
C TRP A 96 5.94 -10.28 5.30
N LEU A 97 6.75 -10.64 6.31
CA LEU A 97 6.97 -9.78 7.48
C LEU A 97 7.67 -8.47 7.11
N ALA A 98 8.68 -8.50 6.23
CA ALA A 98 9.38 -7.30 5.77
C ALA A 98 8.43 -6.31 5.09
N ILE A 99 7.57 -6.80 4.19
CA ILE A 99 6.53 -5.99 3.53
C ILE A 99 5.57 -5.43 4.59
N GLY A 100 5.09 -6.27 5.51
CA GLY A 100 4.19 -5.83 6.58
C GLY A 100 4.81 -4.78 7.50
N ARG A 101 6.11 -4.83 7.78
CA ARG A 101 6.82 -3.78 8.53
C ARG A 101 6.86 -2.46 7.77
N CYS A 102 7.08 -2.50 6.46
CA CYS A 102 7.08 -1.29 5.62
C CYS A 102 5.67 -0.64 5.60
N VAL A 103 4.63 -1.46 5.42
CA VAL A 103 3.23 -1.01 5.43
C VAL A 103 2.85 -0.41 6.77
N LYS A 104 3.12 -1.12 7.88
CA LYS A 104 2.79 -0.65 9.24
C LYS A 104 3.54 0.63 9.60
N PHE A 105 4.79 0.77 9.12
CA PHE A 105 5.53 2.03 9.27
C PHE A 105 4.84 3.18 8.54
N GLU A 106 4.41 2.98 7.28
CA GLU A 106 3.71 4.03 6.52
C GLU A 106 2.35 4.37 7.15
N GLN A 107 1.58 3.38 7.62
CA GLN A 107 0.33 3.60 8.35
C GLN A 107 0.53 4.37 9.66
N SER A 108 1.66 4.17 10.35
CA SER A 108 1.97 4.90 11.60
C SER A 108 2.38 6.36 11.38
N ARG A 109 2.65 6.76 10.13
CA ARG A 109 3.02 8.13 9.79
C ARG A 109 1.78 9.01 9.93
N ALA A 110 1.87 10.07 10.74
CA ALA A 110 0.76 10.97 11.09
C ALA A 110 0.04 11.69 9.92
N ARG A 111 0.38 11.39 8.67
CA ARG A 111 -0.17 11.99 7.45
C ARG A 111 -0.95 11.01 6.58
N VAL A 112 -1.00 9.73 6.96
CA VAL A 112 -1.65 8.67 6.18
C VAL A 112 -2.97 8.35 6.84
N ASP A 113 -4.06 8.50 6.10
CA ASP A 113 -5.40 8.09 6.54
C ASP A 113 -5.37 6.57 6.80
N PRO A 114 -5.93 6.05 7.91
CA PRO A 114 -6.14 4.61 8.11
C PRO A 114 -6.77 3.91 6.88
N GLU A 115 -7.53 4.66 6.09
CA GLU A 115 -8.22 4.22 4.88
C GLU A 115 -7.40 4.44 3.58
N ASP A 116 -6.12 4.81 3.66
CA ASP A 116 -5.27 5.11 2.49
C ASP A 116 -5.22 3.91 1.52
N PRO A 117 -5.62 4.11 0.24
CA PRO A 117 -5.64 3.06 -0.77
C PRO A 117 -4.31 2.33 -0.97
N SER A 118 -3.17 2.97 -0.71
CA SER A 118 -1.83 2.39 -0.86
C SER A 118 -1.57 1.21 0.09
N CYS A 119 -2.18 1.23 1.28
CA CYS A 119 -1.97 0.19 2.31
C CYS A 119 -3.08 -0.88 2.32
N ARG A 120 -4.23 -0.60 1.70
CA ARG A 120 -5.41 -1.49 1.71
C ARG A 120 -5.13 -2.88 1.16
N GLY A 121 -4.34 -3.00 0.09
CA GLY A 121 -4.03 -4.29 -0.53
C GLY A 121 -3.38 -5.28 0.44
N TYR A 122 -2.43 -4.82 1.25
CA TYR A 122 -1.77 -5.64 2.26
C TYR A 122 -2.75 -6.08 3.35
N VAL A 123 -3.53 -5.14 3.91
CA VAL A 123 -4.51 -5.42 4.97
C VAL A 123 -5.56 -6.43 4.48
N CYS A 124 -6.04 -6.27 3.24
CA CYS A 124 -6.97 -7.19 2.62
C CYS A 124 -6.40 -8.62 2.57
N VAL A 125 -5.18 -8.79 2.06
CA VAL A 125 -4.55 -10.11 1.98
C VAL A 125 -4.22 -10.70 3.35
N GLU A 126 -3.87 -9.86 4.34
CA GLU A 126 -3.61 -10.30 5.71
C GLU A 126 -4.85 -10.95 6.35
N GLN A 127 -6.04 -10.46 6.00
CA GLN A 127 -7.35 -10.96 6.47
C GLN A 127 -7.86 -12.21 5.73
N LEU A 128 -7.24 -12.63 4.62
CA LEU A 128 -7.65 -13.82 3.88
C LEU A 128 -7.18 -15.11 4.59
N GLU A 129 -8.06 -15.67 5.43
CA GLU A 129 -7.75 -16.87 6.25
C GLU A 129 -7.46 -18.13 5.43
N TYR A 130 -8.00 -18.23 4.21
CA TYR A 130 -7.74 -19.37 3.33
C TYR A 130 -6.32 -19.39 2.74
N LEU A 131 -5.61 -18.25 2.75
CA LEU A 131 -4.21 -18.17 2.32
C LEU A 131 -3.27 -18.56 3.46
N LYS A 132 -2.92 -19.84 3.53
CA LYS A 132 -2.19 -20.41 4.68
C LYS A 132 -0.69 -20.11 4.70
N THR A 133 -0.08 -19.90 3.53
CA THR A 133 1.38 -19.74 3.41
C THR A 133 1.77 -18.30 3.12
N SER A 134 2.96 -17.90 3.54
CA SER A 134 3.49 -16.56 3.25
C SER A 134 3.66 -16.32 1.75
N ILE A 135 4.11 -17.33 0.98
CA ILE A 135 4.26 -17.21 -0.47
C ILE A 135 2.92 -16.98 -1.17
N SER A 136 1.85 -17.70 -0.77
CA SER A 136 0.51 -17.45 -1.31
C SER A 136 0.02 -16.03 -1.00
N LYS A 137 0.35 -15.49 0.18
CA LYS A 137 0.01 -14.09 0.53
C LYS A 137 0.80 -13.08 -0.31
N ILE A 138 2.09 -13.30 -0.52
CA ILE A 138 2.92 -12.43 -1.37
C ILE A 138 2.39 -12.42 -2.80
N ARG A 139 2.09 -13.59 -3.36
CA ARG A 139 1.57 -13.75 -4.72
C ARG A 139 0.16 -13.16 -4.86
N ALA A 140 -0.70 -13.34 -3.85
CA ALA A 140 -2.01 -12.70 -3.78
C ALA A 140 -1.90 -11.18 -3.74
N LEU A 141 -0.96 -10.64 -2.95
CA LEU A 141 -0.72 -9.20 -2.85
C LEU A 141 -0.29 -8.62 -4.19
N LEU A 142 0.66 -9.25 -4.90
CA LEU A 142 1.08 -8.80 -6.22
C LEU A 142 -0.09 -8.78 -7.23
N ARG A 143 -0.89 -9.86 -7.27
CA ARG A 143 -2.07 -9.94 -8.14
C ARG A 143 -3.12 -8.89 -7.78
N LEU A 144 -3.44 -8.74 -6.50
CA LEU A 144 -4.42 -7.78 -6.02
C LEU A 144 -3.98 -6.34 -6.31
N SER A 145 -2.71 -5.99 -6.03
CA SER A 145 -2.15 -4.68 -6.35
C SER A 145 -2.16 -4.39 -7.85
N LEU A 146 -1.97 -5.41 -8.69
CA LEU A 146 -2.08 -5.26 -10.15
C LEU A 146 -3.54 -5.00 -10.58
N MET A 147 -4.50 -5.80 -10.08
CA MET A 147 -5.94 -5.61 -10.37
C MET A 147 -6.45 -4.24 -9.88
N GLN A 148 -5.92 -3.75 -8.77
CA GLN A 148 -6.24 -2.42 -8.23
C GLN A 148 -5.50 -1.29 -8.93
N LYS A 149 -4.61 -1.56 -9.89
CA LYS A 149 -3.74 -0.58 -10.58
C LYS A 149 -2.81 0.17 -9.61
N ARG A 150 -2.41 -0.47 -8.51
CA ARG A 150 -1.63 0.08 -7.37
C ARG A 150 -0.26 -0.58 -7.20
N LEU A 151 0.18 -1.35 -8.17
CA LEU A 151 1.43 -2.10 -8.06
C LEU A 151 2.66 -1.17 -7.92
N ALA A 152 2.69 -0.04 -8.63
CA ALA A 152 3.74 0.96 -8.46
C ALA A 152 3.75 1.55 -7.04
N ASP A 153 2.56 1.85 -6.49
CA ASP A 153 2.40 2.41 -5.14
C ASP A 153 2.95 1.45 -4.07
N LEU A 154 2.69 0.14 -4.21
CA LEU A 154 3.24 -0.90 -3.32
C LEU A 154 4.78 -0.84 -3.28
N PHE A 155 5.42 -0.83 -4.44
CA PHE A 155 6.89 -0.81 -4.52
C PHE A 155 7.46 0.53 -4.04
N GLN A 156 6.82 1.65 -4.39
CA GLN A 156 7.22 2.98 -3.95
C GLN A 156 7.17 3.12 -2.42
N MET A 157 6.12 2.59 -1.80
CA MET A 157 5.99 2.54 -0.33
C MET A 157 7.11 1.72 0.31
N ILE A 158 7.44 0.54 -0.25
CA ILE A 158 8.53 -0.28 0.27
C ILE A 158 9.87 0.47 0.17
N VAL A 159 10.17 1.05 -0.99
CA VAL A 159 11.44 1.77 -1.24
C VAL A 159 11.58 3.04 -0.39
N ASN A 160 10.48 3.73 -0.11
CA ASN A 160 10.48 4.93 0.73
C ASN A 160 10.46 4.64 2.23
N SER A 161 10.31 3.38 2.62
CA SER A 161 10.18 3.00 4.03
C SER A 161 11.50 3.18 4.80
N SER A 162 11.43 3.78 5.98
CA SER A 162 12.62 3.95 6.84
C SER A 162 13.20 2.61 7.32
N VAL A 163 12.36 1.57 7.44
CA VAL A 163 12.75 0.23 7.88
C VAL A 163 13.30 -0.64 6.74
N LEU A 164 13.35 -0.11 5.50
CA LEU A 164 13.86 -0.83 4.33
C LEU A 164 15.27 -1.38 4.57
N SER A 165 16.14 -0.57 5.20
CA SER A 165 17.53 -0.94 5.46
C SER A 165 17.69 -2.09 6.47
N GLU A 166 16.69 -2.30 7.32
CA GLU A 166 16.67 -3.38 8.30
C GLU A 166 16.24 -4.71 7.67
N CYS A 167 15.43 -4.63 6.61
CA CYS A 167 14.84 -5.79 5.95
C CYS A 167 15.62 -6.21 4.68
N TRP A 168 16.24 -5.28 3.97
CA TRP A 168 17.06 -5.54 2.78
C TRP A 168 18.52 -5.08 2.94
N ASN A 169 19.44 -5.87 2.40
CA ASN A 169 20.85 -5.57 2.33
C ASN A 169 21.14 -4.38 1.40
N SER A 170 22.28 -3.69 1.60
CA SER A 170 22.64 -2.50 0.81
C SER A 170 22.79 -2.75 -0.70
N TRP A 171 23.06 -3.99 -1.10
CA TRP A 171 23.17 -4.41 -2.50
C TRP A 171 21.82 -4.84 -3.10
N ALA A 172 20.73 -4.78 -2.34
CA ALA A 172 19.39 -5.13 -2.81
C ALA A 172 18.91 -4.18 -3.91
N ILE A 173 18.09 -4.69 -4.81
CA ILE A 173 17.55 -3.92 -5.93
C ILE A 173 16.66 -2.77 -5.45
N LEU A 174 15.83 -3.03 -4.44
CA LEU A 174 14.96 -2.03 -3.80
C LEU A 174 15.72 -0.91 -3.09
N ARG A 175 17.03 -1.08 -2.85
CA ARG A 175 17.90 -0.09 -2.21
C ARG A 175 18.87 0.59 -3.18
N SER A 176 18.74 0.29 -4.47
CA SER A 176 19.63 0.74 -5.53
C SER A 176 18.91 1.69 -6.49
N SER A 177 19.68 2.38 -7.32
CA SER A 177 19.18 3.28 -8.37
C SER A 177 18.25 2.57 -9.37
N GLU A 178 18.33 1.26 -9.48
CA GLU A 178 17.57 0.43 -10.41
C GLU A 178 16.10 0.26 -10.01
N ALA A 179 15.75 0.58 -8.75
CA ALA A 179 14.37 0.54 -8.27
C ALA A 179 13.48 1.58 -8.99
N GLU A 180 13.97 2.82 -9.14
CA GLU A 180 13.20 3.91 -9.74
C GLU A 180 12.76 3.62 -11.19
N PRO A 181 13.64 3.13 -12.11
CA PRO A 181 13.21 2.71 -13.44
C PRO A 181 12.18 1.57 -13.45
N ILE A 182 12.26 0.63 -12.50
CA ILE A 182 11.28 -0.46 -12.37
C ILE A 182 9.93 0.12 -11.96
N ILE A 183 9.90 0.92 -10.90
CA ILE A 183 8.67 1.58 -10.42
C ILE A 183 8.06 2.46 -11.52
N GLY A 184 8.86 3.24 -12.23
CA GLY A 184 8.41 4.04 -13.37
C GLY A 184 7.77 3.19 -14.49
N SER A 185 8.31 2.00 -14.74
CA SER A 185 7.71 1.05 -15.69
C SER A 185 6.38 0.47 -15.16
N LEU A 186 6.26 0.25 -13.85
CA LEU A 186 5.03 -0.23 -13.21
C LEU A 186 3.89 0.78 -13.28
N ILE A 187 4.17 2.08 -13.24
CA ILE A 187 3.14 3.13 -13.41
C ILE A 187 2.43 2.97 -14.76
N GLY A 188 3.18 2.59 -15.81
CA GLY A 188 2.63 2.33 -17.15
C GLY A 188 1.62 1.17 -17.18
N LEU A 189 1.72 0.21 -16.26
CA LEU A 189 0.81 -0.94 -16.16
C LEU A 189 -0.55 -0.60 -15.55
N SER A 190 -0.77 0.63 -15.08
CA SER A 190 -2.07 1.08 -14.57
C SER A 190 -3.18 1.05 -15.62
N VAL A 191 -2.82 1.01 -16.91
CA VAL A 191 -3.79 0.86 -18.01
C VAL A 191 -4.34 -0.57 -18.14
N LEU A 192 -3.70 -1.55 -17.50
CA LEU A 192 -4.15 -2.93 -17.54
C LEU A 192 -5.47 -3.10 -16.79
N ASN A 193 -6.37 -3.89 -17.38
CA ASN A 193 -7.58 -4.34 -16.72
C ASN A 193 -7.48 -5.85 -16.50
N CYS A 194 -7.12 -6.25 -15.29
CA CYS A 194 -6.89 -7.64 -14.94
C CYS A 194 -7.98 -8.13 -13.98
N ASN A 195 -8.42 -9.37 -14.17
CA ASN A 195 -9.27 -10.09 -13.22
C ASN A 195 -8.64 -11.45 -12.94
N LEU A 196 -7.72 -11.49 -11.96
CA LEU A 196 -6.85 -12.64 -11.70
C LEU A 196 -7.39 -13.48 -10.55
N HIS A 197 -7.18 -14.79 -10.64
CA HIS A 197 -7.56 -15.71 -9.58
C HIS A 197 -6.65 -15.55 -8.35
N ILE A 198 -7.29 -15.46 -7.17
CA ILE A 198 -6.64 -15.48 -5.87
C ILE A 198 -7.09 -16.77 -5.16
N ASP A 199 -6.72 -17.91 -5.73
CA ASP A 199 -6.99 -19.23 -5.16
C ASP A 199 -5.71 -19.80 -4.52
N PHE A 200 -5.83 -20.44 -3.35
CA PHE A 200 -4.68 -20.90 -2.59
C PHE A 200 -3.81 -21.91 -3.35
N GLU A 201 -4.42 -22.91 -4.00
CA GLU A 201 -3.69 -23.98 -4.71
C GLU A 201 -3.02 -23.40 -5.96
N HIS A 202 -3.76 -22.60 -6.73
CA HIS A 202 -3.21 -21.91 -7.91
C HIS A 202 -1.99 -21.04 -7.58
N LEU A 203 -2.03 -20.35 -6.43
CA LEU A 203 -0.92 -19.52 -5.97
C LEU A 203 0.29 -20.35 -5.50
N GLN A 204 0.13 -21.61 -5.11
CA GLN A 204 1.27 -22.49 -4.79
C GLN A 204 2.00 -22.96 -6.05
N GLU A 205 1.27 -23.28 -7.11
CA GLU A 205 1.78 -23.96 -8.30
C GLU A 205 2.56 -23.05 -9.28
N GLN A 206 2.65 -21.75 -8.99
CA GLN A 206 3.34 -20.81 -9.87
C GLN A 206 4.83 -21.18 -10.05
N PRO A 207 5.33 -21.24 -11.31
CA PRO A 207 6.71 -21.62 -11.62
C PRO A 207 7.77 -20.76 -10.93
N LEU A 208 8.91 -21.37 -10.60
CA LEU A 208 10.04 -20.68 -9.95
C LEU A 208 10.99 -19.96 -10.93
N ALA A 209 10.87 -20.25 -12.22
CA ALA A 209 11.74 -19.76 -13.27
C ALA A 209 10.93 -19.23 -14.45
N VAL A 210 11.52 -18.25 -15.14
CA VAL A 210 10.96 -17.59 -16.32
C VAL A 210 11.77 -18.03 -17.53
N ASP A 211 11.10 -18.42 -18.61
CA ASP A 211 11.75 -18.62 -19.91
C ASP A 211 11.89 -17.27 -20.63
N LEU A 212 13.15 -16.83 -20.77
CA LEU A 212 13.49 -15.55 -21.38
C LEU A 212 13.55 -15.59 -22.91
N SER A 213 13.46 -16.77 -23.52
CA SER A 213 13.58 -16.96 -24.97
C SER A 213 12.61 -16.06 -25.76
N GLN A 214 11.38 -15.91 -25.28
CA GLN A 214 10.33 -15.08 -25.90
C GLN A 214 10.59 -13.56 -25.82
N TYR A 215 11.46 -13.10 -24.91
CA TYR A 215 11.77 -11.68 -24.71
C TYR A 215 13.07 -11.23 -25.37
N ILE A 216 13.98 -12.16 -25.64
CA ILE A 216 15.27 -11.88 -26.24
C ILE A 216 15.13 -11.94 -27.76
N LYS A 217 15.00 -10.77 -28.38
CA LYS A 217 15.05 -10.65 -29.85
C LYS A 217 16.47 -10.39 -30.29
N ILE A 218 17.10 -11.40 -30.90
CA ILE A 218 18.44 -11.26 -31.49
C ILE A 218 18.27 -10.53 -32.83
N PRO A 219 18.87 -9.34 -33.04
CA PRO A 219 18.67 -8.54 -34.25
C PRO A 219 19.04 -9.26 -35.56
N THR A 220 19.88 -10.29 -35.48
CA THR A 220 20.38 -11.07 -36.63
C THR A 220 19.57 -12.33 -36.93
N VAL A 221 18.55 -12.68 -36.14
CA VAL A 221 17.71 -13.86 -36.39
C VAL A 221 16.27 -13.40 -36.66
N PRO A 222 15.72 -13.62 -37.87
CA PRO A 222 14.30 -13.39 -38.13
C PRO A 222 13.50 -14.26 -37.18
N THR A 223 12.88 -13.66 -36.17
CA THR A 223 12.01 -14.37 -35.23
C THR A 223 10.61 -14.44 -35.86
N GLU A 224 10.50 -15.21 -36.94
CA GLU A 224 9.20 -15.63 -37.49
C GLU A 224 8.69 -16.77 -36.61
N GLY A 225 8.00 -16.43 -35.53
CA GLY A 225 7.46 -17.42 -34.59
C GLY A 225 6.37 -16.81 -33.72
N HIS A 226 5.12 -17.07 -34.11
CA HIS A 226 3.90 -16.78 -33.35
C HIS A 226 3.67 -15.32 -32.95
N GLU A 227 3.60 -14.43 -33.95
CA GLU A 227 2.55 -13.42 -33.87
C GLU A 227 1.22 -14.15 -34.10
N GLU A 228 0.59 -14.64 -33.04
CA GLU A 228 -0.85 -14.87 -33.06
C GLU A 228 -1.49 -13.51 -33.31
N LYS A 229 -1.67 -13.17 -34.59
CA LYS A 229 -2.56 -12.10 -35.00
C LYS A 229 -3.95 -12.55 -34.58
N PHE A 230 -4.38 -12.11 -33.40
CA PHE A 230 -5.79 -12.06 -33.05
C PHE A 230 -6.43 -11.07 -34.04
N GLU A 231 -6.80 -11.54 -35.23
CA GLU A 231 -7.71 -10.83 -36.11
C GLU A 231 -9.09 -10.83 -35.44
N ILE A 232 -9.29 -9.84 -34.57
CA ILE A 232 -10.61 -9.53 -34.02
C ILE A 232 -11.38 -8.84 -35.14
N ASP A 233 -12.55 -9.37 -35.48
CA ASP A 233 -13.43 -8.84 -36.53
C ASP A 233 -13.71 -7.34 -36.32
N GLU A 234 -13.73 -6.56 -37.41
CA GLU A 234 -13.86 -5.09 -37.36
C GLU A 234 -15.21 -4.65 -36.76
N VAL A 235 -16.21 -5.53 -36.75
CA VAL A 235 -17.49 -5.31 -36.04
C VAL A 235 -17.29 -5.41 -34.53
N THR A 236 -16.61 -6.45 -34.03
CA THR A 236 -16.31 -6.62 -32.61
C THR A 236 -15.43 -5.49 -32.08
N LYS A 237 -14.51 -4.99 -32.89
CA LYS A 237 -13.65 -3.84 -32.56
C LYS A 237 -14.45 -2.54 -32.37
N ARG A 238 -15.48 -2.30 -33.19
CA ARG A 238 -16.39 -1.15 -33.05
C ARG A 238 -17.29 -1.26 -31.84
N GLU A 239 -17.89 -2.43 -31.60
CA GLU A 239 -18.70 -2.70 -30.41
C GLU A 239 -17.87 -2.57 -29.13
N MET A 240 -16.65 -3.12 -29.14
CA MET A 240 -15.72 -3.02 -28.03
C MET A 240 -15.30 -1.58 -27.76
N LYS A 241 -15.03 -0.76 -28.79
CA LYS A 241 -14.78 0.68 -28.62
C LYS A 241 -15.95 1.39 -27.92
N THR A 242 -17.19 1.08 -28.30
CA THR A 242 -18.36 1.68 -27.64
C THR A 242 -18.52 1.24 -26.19
N LEU A 243 -18.18 0.00 -25.86
CA LEU A 243 -18.15 -0.48 -24.47
C LEU A 243 -17.03 0.18 -23.65
N LEU A 244 -15.89 0.48 -24.27
CA LEU A 244 -14.79 1.20 -23.62
C LEU A 244 -15.16 2.63 -23.27
N ASP A 245 -15.79 3.35 -24.21
CA ASP A 245 -16.26 4.72 -23.96
C ASP A 245 -17.30 4.73 -22.83
N GLN A 246 -18.17 3.71 -22.76
CA GLN A 246 -19.12 3.54 -21.65
C GLN A 246 -18.43 3.23 -20.32
N ASN A 247 -17.43 2.35 -20.31
CA ASN A 247 -16.72 1.98 -19.08
C ASN A 247 -15.92 3.16 -18.52
N HIS A 248 -15.19 3.87 -19.38
CA HIS A 248 -14.49 5.09 -18.99
C HIS A 248 -15.44 6.16 -18.42
N TYR A 249 -16.62 6.31 -19.01
CA TYR A 249 -17.67 7.18 -18.48
C TYR A 249 -18.14 6.75 -17.08
N LEU A 250 -18.30 5.44 -16.84
CA LEU A 250 -18.69 4.91 -15.53
C LEU A 250 -17.58 5.07 -14.49
N GLU A 251 -16.32 4.82 -14.85
CA GLU A 251 -15.17 5.03 -13.96
C GLU A 251 -15.05 6.49 -13.54
N GLU A 252 -15.14 7.43 -14.48
CA GLU A 252 -15.07 8.86 -14.15
C GLU A 252 -16.28 9.30 -13.31
N ARG A 253 -17.48 8.74 -13.57
CA ARG A 253 -18.65 8.99 -12.72
C ARG A 253 -18.45 8.44 -11.31
N ASN A 254 -17.89 7.25 -11.15
CA ASN A 254 -17.60 6.66 -9.84
C ASN A 254 -16.57 7.51 -9.09
N ARG A 255 -15.53 7.98 -9.76
CA ARG A 255 -14.56 8.92 -9.19
C ARG A 255 -15.21 10.23 -8.74
N MET A 256 -16.08 10.83 -9.56
CA MET A 256 -16.85 12.02 -9.15
C MET A 256 -17.81 11.75 -7.98
N LEU A 257 -18.37 10.55 -7.88
CA LEU A 257 -19.21 10.15 -6.75
C LEU A 257 -18.38 9.96 -5.48
N GLU A 258 -17.20 9.36 -5.58
CA GLU A 258 -16.23 9.26 -4.48
C GLU A 258 -15.81 10.65 -3.98
N ASP A 259 -15.49 11.58 -4.88
CA ASP A 259 -15.18 12.98 -4.53
C ASP A 259 -16.36 13.68 -3.83
N LYS A 260 -17.60 13.45 -4.30
CA LYS A 260 -18.81 13.98 -3.63
C LYS A 260 -19.02 13.36 -2.26
N ILE A 261 -18.78 12.06 -2.09
CA ILE A 261 -18.89 11.37 -0.81
C ILE A 261 -17.86 11.94 0.16
N LEU A 262 -16.61 12.14 -0.28
CA LEU A 262 -15.57 12.79 0.52
C LEU A 262 -15.96 14.22 0.91
N GLY A 263 -16.46 15.02 -0.04
CA GLY A 263 -16.93 16.38 0.24
C GLY A 263 -18.12 16.45 1.19
N MET A 264 -19.09 15.52 1.07
CA MET A 264 -20.22 15.43 2.00
C MET A 264 -19.78 14.97 3.39
N ARG A 265 -18.84 14.01 3.48
CA ARG A 265 -18.26 13.58 4.76
C ARG A 265 -17.53 14.73 5.45
N ALA A 266 -16.73 15.49 4.72
CA ALA A 266 -16.06 16.69 5.25
C ALA A 266 -17.08 17.73 5.75
N LYS A 267 -18.21 17.91 5.05
CA LYS A 267 -19.29 18.79 5.53
C LYS A 267 -19.97 18.27 6.79
N ILE A 268 -20.27 16.97 6.87
CA ILE A 268 -20.86 16.34 8.05
C ILE A 268 -19.93 16.49 9.26
N GLU A 269 -18.63 16.27 9.06
CA GLU A 269 -17.63 16.47 10.11
C GLU A 269 -17.60 17.94 10.56
N ASN A 270 -17.58 18.88 9.62
CA ASN A 270 -17.58 20.31 9.93
C ASN A 270 -18.86 20.79 10.64
N ASP A 271 -20.03 20.29 10.22
CA ASP A 271 -21.32 20.56 10.87
C ASP A 271 -21.39 19.92 12.26
N SER A 272 -20.81 18.72 12.44
CA SER A 272 -20.72 18.08 13.75
C SER A 272 -19.84 18.88 14.71
N VAL A 273 -18.68 19.37 14.25
CA VAL A 273 -17.80 20.25 15.02
C VAL A 273 -18.53 21.56 15.37
N SER A 274 -19.21 22.18 14.40
CA SER A 274 -19.99 23.40 14.66
C SER A 274 -21.12 23.17 15.66
N SER A 275 -21.76 21.99 15.66
CA SER A 275 -22.83 21.66 16.61
C SER A 275 -22.29 21.48 18.03
N LEU A 276 -21.14 20.83 18.18
CA LEU A 276 -20.45 20.66 19.47
C LEU A 276 -19.95 22.00 20.01
N ASP A 277 -19.45 22.87 19.13
CA ASP A 277 -19.05 24.23 19.51
C ASP A 277 -20.25 25.04 20.00
N MET A 278 -21.39 24.97 19.31
CA MET A 278 -22.62 25.64 19.73
C MET A 278 -23.16 25.12 21.08
N GLU A 279 -23.09 23.80 21.31
CA GLU A 279 -23.49 23.19 22.57
C GLU A 279 -22.52 23.55 23.72
N SER A 280 -21.23 23.67 23.44
CA SER A 280 -20.24 24.13 24.42
C SER A 280 -20.46 25.60 24.81
N VAL A 281 -20.83 26.45 23.86
CA VAL A 281 -21.13 27.87 24.09
C VAL A 281 -22.42 28.02 24.89
N SER A 282 -23.47 27.23 24.60
CA SER A 282 -24.72 27.28 25.36
C SER A 282 -24.52 26.79 26.80
N PHE A 283 -23.72 25.75 27.02
CA PHE A 283 -23.36 25.28 28.36
C PHE A 283 -22.59 26.34 29.16
N ARG A 284 -21.59 26.99 28.55
CA ARG A 284 -20.85 28.10 29.20
C ARG A 284 -21.76 29.26 29.56
N ARG A 285 -22.73 29.59 28.69
CA ARG A 285 -23.72 30.65 28.95
C ARG A 285 -24.63 30.32 30.12
N LEU A 286 -25.18 29.10 30.17
CA LEU A 286 -26.01 28.65 31.29
C LEU A 286 -25.24 28.65 32.62
N SER A 287 -23.97 28.24 32.59
CA SER A 287 -23.09 28.29 33.75
C SER A 287 -22.83 29.73 34.22
N ALA A 288 -22.59 30.66 33.31
CA ALA A 288 -22.42 32.08 33.62
C ALA A 288 -23.70 32.69 34.22
N GLU A 289 -24.87 32.43 33.64
CA GLU A 289 -26.14 32.90 34.17
C GLU A 289 -26.44 32.32 35.57
N SER A 290 -26.04 31.08 35.84
CA SER A 290 -26.18 30.48 37.17
C SER A 290 -25.30 31.21 38.20
N ALA A 291 -24.05 31.50 37.85
CA ALA A 291 -23.14 32.24 38.72
C ALA A 291 -23.63 33.68 38.99
N GLU A 292 -24.19 34.35 37.99
CA GLU A 292 -24.79 35.68 38.15
C GLU A 292 -26.00 35.66 39.10
N ARG A 293 -26.86 34.64 39.01
CA ARG A 293 -28.00 34.47 39.94
C ARG A 293 -27.52 34.26 41.38
N GLU A 294 -26.48 33.46 41.59
CA GLU A 294 -25.91 33.28 42.93
C GLU A 294 -25.34 34.59 43.48
N VAL A 295 -24.59 35.34 42.67
CA VAL A 295 -24.06 36.66 43.07
C VAL A 295 -25.20 37.63 43.44
N GLN A 296 -26.29 37.63 42.68
CA GLN A 296 -27.44 38.48 42.97
C GLN A 296 -28.13 38.08 44.28
N LEU A 297 -28.31 36.77 44.53
CA LEU A 297 -28.85 36.26 45.79
C LEU A 297 -27.98 36.65 47.00
N TRP A 298 -26.65 36.62 46.85
CA TRP A 298 -25.73 37.09 47.88
C TRP A 298 -25.90 38.58 48.17
N LYS A 299 -26.01 39.42 47.13
CA LYS A 299 -26.28 40.87 47.30
C LYS A 299 -27.62 41.15 47.98
N ASP A 300 -28.65 40.40 47.63
CA ASP A 300 -29.97 40.58 48.23
C ASP A 300 -29.99 40.13 49.70
N ARG A 301 -29.27 39.04 50.03
CA ARG A 301 -29.05 38.63 51.43
C ARG A 301 -28.26 39.66 52.24
N GLU A 302 -27.25 40.29 51.63
CA GLU A 302 -26.46 41.33 52.26
C GLU A 302 -27.31 42.57 52.58
N LYS A 303 -28.16 43.00 51.64
CA LYS A 303 -29.14 44.07 51.89
C LYS A 303 -30.10 43.74 53.03
N LEU A 304 -30.67 42.53 53.03
CA LEU A 304 -31.55 42.08 54.12
C LEU A 304 -30.84 42.08 55.47
N TRP A 305 -29.57 41.67 55.49
CA TRP A 305 -28.74 41.69 56.69
C TRP A 305 -28.48 43.12 57.17
N ASP A 306 -28.20 44.05 56.27
CA ASP A 306 -28.02 45.47 56.61
C ASP A 306 -29.32 46.13 57.10
N GLU A 307 -30.46 45.80 56.50
CA GLU A 307 -31.79 46.23 56.95
C GLU A 307 -32.11 45.72 58.36
N GLU A 308 -31.89 44.42 58.61
CA GLU A 308 -32.13 43.82 59.93
C GLU A 308 -31.17 44.39 60.98
N LYS A 309 -29.89 44.59 60.61
CA LYS A 309 -28.90 45.27 61.46
C LYS A 309 -29.36 46.69 61.82
N ASN A 310 -29.85 47.46 60.86
CA ASN A 310 -30.38 48.80 61.10
C ASN A 310 -31.63 48.77 61.99
N ARG A 311 -32.51 47.77 61.83
CA ARG A 311 -33.71 47.59 62.66
C ARG A 311 -33.35 47.28 64.11
N LEU A 312 -32.36 46.42 64.35
CA LEU A 312 -31.85 46.09 65.68
C LEU A 312 -31.15 47.28 66.33
N MET A 313 -30.35 48.04 65.57
CA MET A 313 -29.70 49.26 66.07
C MET A 313 -30.72 50.37 66.41
N GLY A 314 -31.81 50.50 65.64
CA GLY A 314 -32.87 51.46 65.92
C GLY A 314 -33.76 51.11 67.12
N THR A 315 -33.91 49.82 67.45
CA THR A 315 -34.67 49.37 68.63
C THR A 315 -33.89 49.54 69.93
N VAL A 316 -32.55 49.53 69.89
CA VAL A 316 -31.71 49.86 71.04
C VAL A 316 -31.85 51.33 71.46
N SER A 317 -32.25 52.23 70.56
CA SER A 317 -32.48 53.65 70.87
C SER A 317 -33.83 53.95 71.54
N VAL A 318 -34.73 52.98 71.69
CA VAL A 318 -36.07 53.17 72.33
C VAL A 318 -36.11 52.61 73.76
N PHE A 319 -35.05 51.95 74.22
CA PHE A 319 -34.89 51.47 75.60
C PHE A 319 -33.67 52.07 76.33
N GLY A 320 -33.19 53.23 75.86
CA GLY A 320 -32.18 54.05 76.54
C GLY A 320 -32.80 55.33 77.08
#